data_AF-A0A2T3W6P8-F1
#
_entry.id   AF-A0A2T3W6P8-F1
#
_cell.length_a   1.000
_cell.length_b   1.000
_cell.length_c   1.000
_cell.angle_alpha   90.00
_cell.angle_beta   90.00
_cell.angle_gamma   90.00
#
_symmetry.space_group_name_H-M   'P 1'
#
loop_
_entity.id
_entity.type
_entity.pdbx_description
1 polymer ?
#
loop_
_entity_poly.entity_id
_entity_poly.type
_entity_poly.pdbx_seq_one_letter_code
_entity_poly.pdbx_strand_id
1 'polypeptide(L)'
;MLTLAELARGSAAPPDAASETQTLAAQGVPGLIVPAGFEEAFYRGGNLPEQLRRLFAPIRPARIDEDALEPLAEQAQALIRTTYLMDDAVQDFYRALARAGLPQTVTVRRPGGATGEPAVWAPPGTAALQALKRLWARDWAFEAVLARLDTAGSVALEARPTLLLPT
;
A
#
# COMPACT_ATOMS: atom_id res chain seq x y z
N MET A 1 -7.77 -0.31 -10.97
CA MET A 1 -6.42 -0.93 -11.02
C MET A 1 -6.04 -1.16 -12.47
N LEU A 2 -4.75 -1.06 -12.80
CA LEU A 2 -4.25 -1.09 -14.16
C LEU A 2 -3.12 -2.12 -14.27
N THR A 3 -3.10 -2.94 -15.30
CA THR A 3 -1.96 -3.83 -15.56
C THR A 3 -0.87 -3.11 -16.34
N LEU A 4 0.39 -3.52 -16.21
CA LEU A 4 1.50 -2.94 -17.00
C LEU A 4 1.30 -3.17 -18.51
N ALA A 5 0.65 -4.26 -18.90
CA ALA A 5 0.28 -4.52 -20.30
C ALA A 5 -0.83 -3.57 -20.82
N GLU A 6 -1.77 -3.15 -19.97
CA GLU A 6 -2.75 -2.11 -20.31
C GLU A 6 -2.08 -0.73 -20.41
N LEU A 7 -1.11 -0.43 -19.54
CA LEU A 7 -0.30 0.78 -19.60
C LEU A 7 0.53 0.85 -20.89
N ALA A 8 1.21 -0.24 -21.27
CA ALA A 8 1.95 -0.33 -22.53
C ALA A 8 1.09 -0.10 -23.78
N ARG A 9 -0.22 -0.36 -23.68
CA ARG A 9 -1.21 -0.14 -24.77
C ARG A 9 -1.80 1.28 -24.80
N GLY A 10 -1.27 2.20 -23.99
CA GLY A 10 -1.66 3.62 -24.01
C GLY A 10 -2.67 4.03 -22.95
N SER A 11 -2.92 3.20 -21.93
CA SER A 11 -3.70 3.61 -20.77
C SER A 11 -2.92 4.65 -19.95
N ALA A 12 -3.59 5.63 -19.34
CA ALA A 12 -2.91 6.61 -18.49
C ALA A 12 -2.43 5.98 -17.16
N ALA A 13 -1.15 6.13 -16.84
CA ALA A 13 -0.60 5.74 -15.53
C ALA A 13 -1.05 6.70 -14.42
N PRO A 14 -1.11 6.25 -13.15
CA PRO A 14 -1.18 7.13 -12.01
C PRO A 14 0.02 8.09 -11.98
N PRO A 15 -0.18 9.41 -11.73
CA PRO A 15 0.87 10.42 -11.84
C PRO A 15 2.06 10.18 -10.90
N ASP A 16 1.78 9.63 -9.72
CA ASP A 16 2.69 9.29 -8.64
C ASP A 16 3.52 8.01 -8.87
N ALA A 17 3.16 7.19 -9.86
CA ALA A 17 3.92 6.00 -10.28
C ALA A 17 4.47 6.09 -11.71
N ALA A 18 4.23 7.20 -12.41
CA ALA A 18 4.29 7.27 -13.86
C ALA A 18 5.65 6.87 -14.45
N SER A 19 6.77 7.41 -13.94
CA SER A 19 8.10 7.16 -14.53
C SER A 19 8.54 5.68 -14.44
N GLU A 20 8.37 5.06 -13.28
CA GLU A 20 8.77 3.66 -13.09
C GLU A 20 7.81 2.72 -13.81
N THR A 21 6.50 2.94 -13.68
CA THR A 21 5.50 2.07 -14.31
C THR A 21 5.57 2.13 -15.84
N GLN A 22 5.86 3.29 -16.43
CA GLN A 22 6.11 3.41 -17.87
C GLN A 22 7.37 2.65 -18.28
N THR A 23 8.44 2.73 -17.49
CA THR A 23 9.69 1.99 -17.76
C THR A 23 9.45 0.48 -17.74
N LEU A 24 8.79 -0.04 -16.71
CA LEU A 24 8.45 -1.46 -16.59
C LEU A 24 7.51 -1.93 -17.71
N ALA A 25 6.51 -1.11 -18.07
CA ALA A 25 5.59 -1.40 -19.17
C ALA A 25 6.32 -1.45 -20.52
N ALA A 26 7.24 -0.51 -20.79
CA ALA A 26 8.05 -0.49 -22.01
C ALA A 26 8.99 -1.70 -22.12
N GLN A 27 9.43 -2.25 -20.99
CA GLN A 27 10.23 -3.48 -20.91
C GLN A 27 9.38 -4.76 -21.03
N GLY A 28 8.05 -4.64 -21.14
CA GLY A 28 7.15 -5.80 -21.23
C GLY A 28 7.04 -6.60 -19.94
N VAL A 29 7.39 -6.01 -18.79
CA VAL A 29 7.28 -6.67 -17.49
C VAL A 29 5.79 -6.86 -17.15
N PRO A 30 5.33 -8.09 -16.85
CA PRO A 30 3.97 -8.29 -16.36
C PRO A 30 3.84 -7.68 -14.97
N GLY A 31 2.69 -7.07 -14.67
CA GLY A 31 2.52 -6.36 -13.41
C GLY A 31 1.13 -5.82 -13.20
N LEU A 32 0.78 -5.59 -11.93
CA LEU A 32 -0.44 -4.90 -11.53
C LEU A 32 -0.10 -3.62 -10.77
N ILE A 33 -0.75 -2.52 -11.14
CA ILE A 33 -0.73 -1.24 -10.45
C ILE A 33 -2.04 -1.09 -9.67
N VAL A 34 -1.91 -1.07 -8.34
CA VAL A 34 -2.97 -0.68 -7.41
C VAL A 34 -2.86 0.84 -7.21
N PRO A 35 -3.90 1.62 -7.56
CA PRO A 35 -3.84 3.08 -7.46
C PRO A 35 -3.92 3.54 -5.99
N ALA A 36 -3.37 4.71 -5.69
CA ALA A 36 -3.47 5.33 -4.35
C ALA A 36 -4.93 5.43 -3.87
N GLY A 37 -5.87 5.74 -4.76
CA GLY A 37 -7.30 5.81 -4.43
C GLY A 37 -7.89 4.51 -3.89
N PHE A 38 -7.33 3.34 -4.21
CA PHE A 38 -7.78 2.07 -3.65
C PHE A 38 -7.39 1.93 -2.17
N GLU A 39 -6.16 2.33 -1.84
CA GLU A 39 -5.70 2.43 -0.46
C GLU A 39 -6.50 3.50 0.30
N GLU A 40 -6.67 4.68 -0.29
CA GLU A 40 -7.45 5.77 0.30
C GLU A 40 -8.89 5.36 0.64
N ALA A 41 -9.55 4.62 -0.27
CA ALA A 41 -10.88 4.06 -0.04
C ALA A 41 -10.90 3.06 1.13
N PHE A 42 -9.87 2.23 1.28
CA PHE A 42 -9.71 1.35 2.44
C PHE A 42 -9.63 2.14 3.75
N TYR A 43 -8.79 3.18 3.82
CA TYR A 43 -8.69 4.02 5.01
C TYR A 43 -10.01 4.70 5.36
N ARG A 44 -10.68 5.29 4.37
CA ARG A 44 -11.97 5.96 4.58
C ARG A 44 -13.07 4.98 4.99
N GLY A 45 -13.16 3.84 4.32
CA GLY A 45 -14.17 2.82 4.60
C GLY A 45 -14.07 2.26 6.02
N GLY A 46 -12.86 2.14 6.56
CA GLY A 46 -12.63 1.72 7.95
C GLY A 46 -12.69 2.85 8.98
N ASN A 47 -13.00 4.10 8.60
CA ASN A 47 -12.83 5.28 9.46
C ASN A 47 -11.44 5.37 10.12
N LEU A 48 -10.41 4.88 9.42
CA LEU A 48 -9.05 4.78 9.93
C LEU A 48 -8.43 6.16 10.24
N PRO A 49 -8.63 7.22 9.43
CA PRO A 49 -8.06 8.54 9.73
C PRO A 49 -8.42 9.04 11.14
N GLU A 50 -9.67 8.89 11.56
CA GLU A 50 -10.12 9.32 12.88
C GLU A 50 -9.58 8.42 14.00
N GLN A 51 -9.54 7.10 13.78
CA GLN A 51 -8.97 6.15 14.74
C GLN A 51 -7.48 6.39 14.97
N LEU A 52 -6.72 6.59 13.89
CA LEU A 52 -5.29 6.89 13.92
C LEU A 52 -5.03 8.25 14.56
N ARG A 53 -5.83 9.28 14.24
CA ARG A 53 -5.74 10.59 14.89
C ARG A 53 -5.92 10.48 16.40
N ARG A 54 -6.88 9.68 16.88
CA ARG A 54 -7.09 9.43 18.32
C ARG A 54 -5.93 8.66 18.93
N LEU A 55 -5.44 7.63 18.23
CA LEU A 55 -4.32 6.81 18.68
C LEU A 55 -3.05 7.64 18.91
N PHE A 56 -2.72 8.54 17.97
CA PHE A 56 -1.54 9.39 18.05
C PHE A 56 -1.76 10.74 18.76
N ALA A 57 -2.95 11.01 19.28
CA ALA A 57 -3.26 12.26 19.99
C ALA A 57 -2.29 12.61 21.15
N PRO A 58 -1.71 11.65 21.89
CA PRO A 58 -0.72 11.95 22.93
C PRO A 58 0.62 12.49 22.40
N ILE A 59 0.94 12.24 21.13
CA ILE A 59 2.24 12.59 20.55
C ILE A 59 2.28 14.09 20.26
N ARG A 60 3.38 14.74 20.66
CA ARG A 60 3.66 16.14 20.37
C ARG A 60 4.72 16.22 19.27
N PRO A 61 4.39 16.64 18.04
CA PRO A 61 5.35 16.67 16.94
C PRO A 61 6.57 17.56 17.20
N ALA A 62 6.42 18.64 17.98
CA ALA A 62 7.53 19.54 18.34
C ALA A 62 8.54 18.93 19.33
N ARG A 63 8.20 17.81 19.99
CA ARG A 63 9.07 17.08 20.91
C ARG A 63 8.59 15.63 20.99
N ILE A 64 9.09 14.81 20.08
CA ILE A 64 8.72 13.41 19.97
C ILE A 64 9.37 12.65 21.12
N ASP A 65 8.55 11.86 21.82
CA ASP A 65 9.01 10.87 22.79
C ASP A 65 8.97 9.51 22.09
N GLU A 66 10.14 9.01 21.69
CA GLU A 66 10.28 7.78 20.90
C GLU A 66 9.75 6.56 21.66
N ASP A 67 9.98 6.49 22.97
CA ASP A 67 9.49 5.42 23.84
C ASP A 67 7.96 5.40 23.91
N ALA A 68 7.32 6.59 23.81
CA ALA A 68 5.87 6.70 23.72
C ALA A 68 5.32 6.42 22.31
N LEU A 69 6.13 6.60 21.27
CA LEU A 69 5.71 6.45 19.87
C LEU A 69 5.69 4.98 19.42
N GLU A 70 6.70 4.20 19.81
CA GLU A 70 6.84 2.79 19.43
C GLU A 70 5.58 1.94 19.68
N PRO A 71 5.00 1.90 20.89
CA PRO A 71 3.80 1.10 21.14
C PRO A 71 2.56 1.61 20.37
N LEU A 72 2.51 2.89 19.99
CA LEU A 72 1.41 3.44 19.18
C LEU A 72 1.57 3.05 17.70
N ALA A 73 2.80 3.02 17.19
CA ALA A 73 3.11 2.51 15.85
C ALA A 73 2.73 1.02 15.72
N GLU A 74 3.02 0.19 16.73
CA GLU A 74 2.58 -1.21 16.74
C GLU A 74 1.05 -1.36 16.73
N GLN A 75 0.35 -0.55 17.53
CA GLN A 75 -1.12 -0.52 17.55
C GLN A 75 -1.69 -0.06 16.20
N ALA A 76 -1.07 0.93 15.56
CA ALA A 76 -1.47 1.39 14.23
C ALA A 76 -1.29 0.27 13.20
N GLN A 77 -0.15 -0.43 13.20
CA GLN A 77 0.07 -1.59 12.34
C GLN A 77 -0.96 -2.69 12.56
N ALA A 78 -1.30 -2.99 13.82
CA ALA A 78 -2.35 -3.94 14.15
C ALA A 78 -3.70 -3.48 13.59
N LEU A 79 -4.07 -2.22 13.80
CA LEU A 79 -5.30 -1.62 13.30
C LEU A 79 -5.43 -1.73 11.76
N ILE A 80 -4.36 -1.43 11.02
CA ILE A 80 -4.35 -1.60 9.55
C ILE A 80 -4.53 -3.07 9.18
N ARG A 81 -3.81 -4.00 9.84
CA ARG A 81 -3.89 -5.43 9.54
C ARG A 81 -5.24 -6.06 9.87
N THR A 82 -5.98 -5.55 10.86
CA THR A 82 -7.28 -6.10 11.28
C THR A 82 -8.48 -5.44 10.63
N THR A 83 -8.34 -4.22 10.10
CA THR A 83 -9.45 -3.53 9.41
C THR A 83 -9.84 -4.23 8.12
N TYR A 84 -11.12 -4.50 7.91
CA TYR A 84 -11.59 -5.21 6.73
C TYR A 84 -11.63 -4.30 5.50
N LEU A 85 -11.33 -4.87 4.34
CA LEU A 85 -11.70 -4.29 3.04
C LEU A 85 -13.17 -4.62 2.77
N MET A 86 -13.86 -3.72 2.08
CA MET A 86 -15.21 -4.00 1.58
C MET A 86 -15.17 -5.15 0.56
N ASP A 87 -16.20 -6.00 0.54
CA ASP A 87 -16.25 -7.16 -0.34
C ASP A 87 -16.08 -6.79 -1.81
N ASP A 88 -16.72 -5.72 -2.27
CA ASP A 88 -16.57 -5.23 -3.65
C ASP A 88 -15.12 -4.86 -3.99
N ALA A 89 -14.41 -4.22 -3.05
CA ALA A 89 -13.01 -3.87 -3.22
C ALA A 89 -12.11 -5.11 -3.29
N VAL A 90 -12.43 -6.15 -2.52
CA VAL A 90 -11.74 -7.45 -2.57
C VAL A 90 -11.97 -8.13 -3.91
N GLN A 91 -13.22 -8.15 -4.40
CA GLN A 91 -13.55 -8.75 -5.70
C GLN A 91 -12.90 -7.99 -6.86
N ASP A 92 -12.86 -6.66 -6.81
CA ASP A 92 -12.16 -5.83 -7.78
C ASP A 92 -10.66 -6.12 -7.82
N PHE A 93 -10.04 -6.29 -6.64
CA PHE A 93 -8.63 -6.67 -6.54
C PHE A 93 -8.38 -8.04 -7.18
N TYR A 94 -9.18 -9.05 -6.85
CA TYR A 94 -9.02 -10.40 -7.41
C TYR A 94 -9.23 -10.44 -8.93
N ARG A 95 -10.23 -9.72 -9.45
CA ARG A 95 -10.44 -9.59 -10.91
C ARG A 95 -9.23 -8.94 -11.58
N ALA A 96 -8.68 -7.89 -10.98
CA ALA A 96 -7.51 -7.21 -11.54
C ALA A 96 -6.26 -8.11 -11.51
N LEU A 97 -6.08 -8.88 -10.44
CA LEU A 97 -4.97 -9.82 -10.29
C LEU A 97 -5.04 -10.95 -11.33
N ALA A 98 -6.23 -11.51 -11.56
CA ALA A 98 -6.44 -12.54 -12.58
C ALA A 98 -6.13 -12.02 -14.00
N ARG A 99 -6.44 -10.75 -14.29
CA ARG A 99 -6.13 -10.10 -15.57
C ARG A 99 -4.64 -9.81 -15.76
N ALA A 100 -3.87 -9.66 -14.69
CA ALA A 100 -2.48 -9.24 -14.74
C ALA A 100 -1.52 -10.29 -15.30
N GLY A 101 -1.94 -11.56 -15.38
CA GLY A 101 -1.11 -12.64 -15.95
C GLY A 101 0.20 -12.86 -15.20
N LEU A 102 0.20 -12.63 -13.88
CA LEU A 102 1.39 -12.72 -13.04
C LEU A 102 1.86 -14.18 -12.86
N PRO A 103 3.16 -14.42 -12.61
CA PRO A 103 3.65 -15.73 -12.20
C PRO A 103 3.18 -16.07 -10.78
N GLN A 104 3.45 -17.31 -10.35
CA GLN A 104 3.06 -17.80 -9.03
C GLN A 104 3.72 -17.04 -7.87
N THR A 105 4.90 -16.44 -8.06
CA THR A 105 5.59 -15.67 -7.02
C THR A 105 5.62 -14.21 -7.42
N VAL A 106 5.10 -13.36 -6.54
CA VAL A 106 5.02 -11.91 -6.77
C VAL A 106 5.53 -11.15 -5.56
N THR A 107 6.08 -9.98 -5.81
CA THR A 107 6.51 -9.01 -4.79
C THR A 107 5.57 -7.81 -4.84
N VAL A 108 5.00 -7.47 -3.68
CA VAL A 108 4.12 -6.30 -3.49
C VAL A 108 4.94 -5.17 -2.88
N ARG A 109 5.12 -4.04 -3.59
CA ARG A 109 5.95 -2.92 -3.12
C ARG A 109 5.45 -1.55 -3.56
N ARG A 110 5.94 -0.51 -2.88
CA ARG A 110 5.76 0.87 -3.34
C ARG A 110 6.62 1.14 -4.59
N PRO A 111 6.19 2.03 -5.51
CA PRO A 111 7.08 2.57 -6.53
C PRO A 111 8.34 3.17 -5.90
N GLY A 112 9.50 2.97 -6.52
CA GLY A 112 10.82 3.40 -6.04
C GLY A 112 11.32 2.69 -4.76
N GLY A 113 10.50 1.85 -4.13
CA GLY A 113 10.87 1.13 -2.91
C GLY A 113 11.77 -0.08 -3.20
N ALA A 114 12.86 -0.21 -2.46
CA ALA A 114 13.78 -1.36 -2.57
C ALA A 114 13.24 -2.64 -1.91
N THR A 115 12.32 -2.50 -0.95
CA THR A 115 11.76 -3.63 -0.20
C THR A 115 10.29 -3.85 -0.54
N GLY A 116 9.88 -5.12 -0.55
CA GLY A 116 8.50 -5.53 -0.79
C GLY A 116 8.05 -6.64 0.14
N GLU A 117 6.78 -6.98 0.01
CA GLU A 117 6.12 -8.09 0.67
C GLU A 117 5.96 -9.23 -0.34
N PRO A 118 6.63 -10.38 -0.14
CA PRO A 118 6.46 -11.52 -1.04
C PRO A 118 5.06 -12.12 -0.86
N ALA A 119 4.51 -12.64 -1.95
CA ALA A 119 3.27 -13.38 -1.97
C ALA A 119 3.32 -14.51 -3.00
N VAL A 120 2.69 -15.62 -2.65
CA VAL A 120 2.36 -16.68 -3.60
C VAL A 120 1.00 -16.35 -4.22
N TRP A 121 0.98 -16.05 -5.50
CA TRP A 121 -0.26 -15.94 -6.26
C TRP A 121 -0.87 -17.33 -6.48
N ALA A 122 -2.05 -17.52 -5.93
CA ALA A 122 -2.96 -18.62 -6.22
C ALA A 122 -4.39 -18.06 -6.19
N PRO A 123 -5.30 -18.44 -7.11
CA PRO A 123 -6.69 -18.00 -7.06
C PRO A 123 -7.34 -18.29 -5.70
N PRO A 124 -8.07 -17.33 -5.10
CA PRO A 124 -8.49 -16.06 -5.68
C PRO A 124 -7.45 -14.91 -5.58
N GLY A 125 -6.35 -15.10 -4.85
CA GLY A 125 -5.31 -14.08 -4.65
C GLY A 125 -5.15 -13.62 -3.20
N THR A 126 -5.67 -14.37 -2.22
CA THR A 126 -5.70 -13.99 -0.80
C THR A 126 -4.31 -13.65 -0.25
N ALA A 127 -3.27 -14.40 -0.61
CA ALA A 127 -1.92 -14.12 -0.14
C ALA A 127 -1.35 -12.79 -0.69
N ALA A 128 -1.70 -12.42 -1.93
CA ALA A 128 -1.35 -11.12 -2.50
C ALA A 128 -2.09 -9.98 -1.79
N LEU A 129 -3.36 -10.19 -1.43
CA LEU A 129 -4.13 -9.23 -0.64
C LEU A 129 -3.55 -9.05 0.77
N GLN A 130 -3.15 -10.14 1.42
CA GLN A 130 -2.48 -10.09 2.72
C GLN A 130 -1.14 -9.37 2.63
N ALA A 131 -0.34 -9.61 1.57
CA ALA A 131 0.89 -8.88 1.32
C ALA A 131 0.67 -7.39 1.10
N LEU A 132 -0.38 -7.01 0.36
CA LEU A 132 -0.81 -5.62 0.20
C LEU A 132 -1.12 -4.97 1.56
N LYS A 133 -1.88 -5.65 2.41
CA LYS A 133 -2.18 -5.17 3.77
C LYS A 133 -0.94 -5.05 4.66
N ARG A 134 0.00 -5.99 4.56
CA ARG A 134 1.27 -5.91 5.28
C ARG A 134 2.09 -4.72 4.81
N LEU A 135 2.14 -4.47 3.50
CA LEU A 135 2.82 -3.30 2.94
C LEU A 135 2.22 -2.00 3.47
N TRP A 136 0.89 -1.86 3.49
CA TRP A 136 0.24 -0.67 4.06
C TRP A 136 0.48 -0.52 5.56
N ALA A 137 0.54 -1.64 6.30
CA ALA A 137 0.89 -1.60 7.71
C ALA A 137 2.33 -1.11 7.93
N ARG A 138 3.30 -1.46 7.07
CA ARG A 138 4.69 -0.98 7.19
C ARG A 138 4.82 0.55 7.17
N ASP A 139 3.88 1.26 6.55
CA ASP A 139 3.87 2.74 6.57
C ASP A 139 3.59 3.30 7.97
N TRP A 140 3.14 2.45 8.88
CA TRP A 140 2.91 2.72 10.30
C TRP A 140 3.97 2.07 11.21
N ALA A 141 5.04 1.52 10.64
CA ALA A 141 6.21 1.14 11.42
C ALA A 141 6.82 2.37 12.10
N PHE A 142 7.45 2.18 13.27
CA PHE A 142 8.03 3.24 14.08
C PHE A 142 8.87 4.23 13.24
N GLU A 143 9.86 3.74 12.50
CA GLU A 143 10.73 4.55 11.62
C GLU A 143 9.94 5.36 10.58
N ALA A 144 8.91 4.78 9.98
CA ALA A 144 8.09 5.44 8.97
C ALA A 144 7.18 6.52 9.58
N VAL A 145 6.69 6.32 10.80
CA VAL A 145 5.89 7.31 11.54
C VAL A 145 6.79 8.44 12.02
N LEU A 146 7.97 8.12 12.58
CA LEU A 146 8.95 9.08 13.05
C LEU A 146 9.39 10.01 11.91
N ALA A 147 9.77 9.44 10.76
CA ALA A 147 10.16 10.23 9.59
C ALA A 147 9.04 11.19 9.10
N ARG A 148 7.77 10.77 9.15
CA ARG A 148 6.62 11.63 8.80
C ARG A 148 6.43 12.76 9.80
N LEU A 149 6.56 12.47 11.08
CA LEU A 149 6.49 13.47 12.14
C LEU A 149 7.63 14.49 12.02
N ASP A 150 8.86 14.05 11.73
CA ASP A 150 10.01 14.94 11.55
C ASP A 150 9.89 15.82 10.31
N THR A 151 9.39 15.25 9.20
CA THR A 151 9.33 15.96 7.91
C THR A 151 8.11 16.87 7.79
N ALA A 152 6.94 16.40 8.23
CA ALA A 152 5.66 17.04 8.00
C ALA A 152 4.93 17.46 9.29
N GLY A 153 5.42 17.08 10.47
CA GLY A 153 4.76 17.37 11.74
C GLY A 153 3.41 16.66 11.92
N SER A 154 3.14 15.63 11.13
CA SER A 154 1.81 15.02 11.02
C SER A 154 1.87 13.54 10.67
N VAL A 155 0.89 12.78 11.15
CA VAL A 155 0.65 11.36 10.80
C VAL A 155 -0.55 11.21 9.86
N ALA A 156 -0.85 12.24 9.07
CA ALA A 156 -1.94 12.22 8.10
C ALA A 156 -1.81 11.04 7.12
N LEU A 157 -2.95 10.66 6.54
CA LEU A 157 -3.02 9.64 5.52
C LEU A 157 -2.27 10.09 4.25
N GLU A 158 -1.29 9.30 3.84
CA GLU A 158 -0.57 9.45 2.58
C GLU A 158 -0.75 8.17 1.75
N ALA A 159 -1.92 8.06 1.12
CA ALA A 159 -2.20 6.95 0.22
C ALA A 159 -1.28 7.02 -1.00
N ARG A 160 -0.70 5.87 -1.39
CA ARG A 160 0.30 5.80 -2.47
C ARG A 160 0.00 4.60 -3.39
N PRO A 161 0.53 4.58 -4.62
CA PRO A 161 0.39 3.43 -5.48
C PRO A 161 1.08 2.22 -4.87
N THR A 162 0.66 1.04 -5.29
CA THR A 162 1.36 -0.22 -5.02
C THR A 162 1.54 -0.99 -6.32
N LEU A 163 2.71 -1.58 -6.49
CA LEU A 163 3.06 -2.44 -7.61
C LEU A 163 3.08 -3.90 -7.13
N LEU A 164 2.51 -4.78 -7.94
CA LEU A 164 2.71 -6.23 -7.82
C LEU A 164 3.46 -6.67 -9.07
N LEU A 165 4.67 -7.18 -8.86
CA LEU A 165 5.62 -7.57 -9.90
C LEU A 165 6.09 -9.01 -9.67
N PRO A 166 6.57 -9.71 -10.70
CA PRO A 166 7.33 -10.95 -10.53
C PRO A 166 8.48 -10.77 -9.52
N THR A 167 8.71 -11.80 -8.71
CA THR A 167 9.90 -11.89 -7.86
C THR A 167 11.15 -12.18 -8.66
#